data_AF-A0A2U3L4L1-F1
#
_entry.id   AF-A0A2U3L4L1-F1
#
_cell.length_a   1.000
_cell.length_b   1.000
_cell.length_c   1.000
_cell.angle_alpha   90.00
_cell.angle_beta   90.00
_cell.angle_gamma   90.00
#
_symmetry.space_group_name_H-M   'P 1'
#
loop_
_entity.id
_entity.type
_entity.pdbx_description
1 polymer ?
#
loop_
_entity_poly.entity_id
_entity_poly.type
_entity_poly.pdbx_seq_one_letter_code
_entity_poly.pdbx_strand_id
1 'polypeptide(L)' 'MANDPKGQLTFHESVLAEGQASQTGSLRWEDYTNITVDPTDDCTLWFVGNYLKSGATSSTTRIGSFVVPGCK' A
#
# COMPACT_ATOMS: atom_id res chain seq x y z
N MET A 1 -14.35 4.67 -7.84
CA MET A 1 -15.44 4.46 -6.87
C MET A 1 -16.74 4.11 -7.59
N ALA A 2 -17.88 4.02 -6.89
CA ALA A 2 -19.11 3.37 -7.37
C ALA A 2 -19.60 3.75 -8.79
N ASN A 3 -19.21 4.91 -9.32
CA ASN A 3 -19.55 5.40 -10.66
C ASN A 3 -18.37 5.39 -11.65
N ASP A 4 -17.29 4.63 -11.37
CA ASP A 4 -16.13 4.60 -12.25
C ASP A 4 -16.47 4.00 -13.62
N PRO A 5 -15.93 4.60 -14.70
CA PRO A 5 -15.94 3.95 -16.00
C PRO A 5 -15.27 2.56 -15.93
N LYS A 6 -15.71 1.64 -16.77
CA LYS A 6 -15.11 0.29 -16.84
C LYS A 6 -13.60 0.39 -17.08
N GLY A 7 -12.84 -0.33 -16.26
CA GLY A 7 -11.37 -0.39 -16.37
C GLY A 7 -10.63 0.81 -15.78
N GLN A 8 -11.33 1.73 -15.09
CA GLN A 8 -10.70 2.86 -14.41
C GLN A 8 -10.94 2.77 -12.91
N LEU A 9 -9.91 3.08 -12.13
CA LEU A 9 -10.04 3.42 -10.71
C LEU A 9 -9.76 4.92 -10.59
N THR A 10 -10.80 5.73 -10.45
CA THR A 10 -10.66 7.21 -10.49
C THR A 10 -10.18 7.82 -9.16
N PHE A 11 -9.94 6.98 -8.15
CA PHE A 11 -9.40 7.43 -6.87
C PHE A 11 -7.94 7.88 -7.04
N HIS A 12 -7.53 8.90 -6.28
CA HIS A 12 -6.18 9.46 -6.35
C HIS A 12 -5.13 8.40 -5.95
N GLU A 13 -4.15 8.19 -6.82
CA GLU A 13 -3.01 7.33 -6.55
C GLU A 13 -1.95 8.08 -5.72
N SER A 14 -1.36 7.43 -4.74
CA SER A 14 -0.29 8.02 -3.92
C SER A 14 0.85 7.04 -3.71
N VAL A 15 2.07 7.51 -3.90
CA VAL A 15 3.27 6.70 -3.68
C VAL A 15 3.69 6.83 -2.22
N LEU A 16 3.59 5.73 -1.47
CA LEU A 16 4.00 5.68 -0.07
C LEU A 16 5.53 5.52 0.09
N ALA A 17 6.16 4.77 -0.83
CA ALA A 17 7.60 4.63 -0.95
C ALA A 17 7.96 4.15 -2.37
N GLU A 18 9.02 4.74 -2.94
CA GLU A 18 9.61 4.28 -4.20
C GLU A 18 10.56 3.11 -3.95
N GLY A 19 10.26 1.96 -4.54
CA GLY A 19 11.18 0.81 -4.59
C GLY A 19 12.32 1.07 -5.57
N GLN A 20 13.55 0.85 -5.15
CA GLN A 20 14.77 1.13 -5.94
C GLN A 20 15.58 -0.12 -6.28
N ALA A 21 15.11 -1.31 -5.89
CA ALA A 21 15.75 -2.59 -6.17
C ALA A 21 14.73 -3.75 -6.16
N SER A 22 15.13 -4.88 -6.73
CA SER A 22 14.35 -6.13 -6.73
C SER A 22 14.88 -7.12 -5.70
N GLN A 23 14.01 -7.99 -5.19
CA GLN A 23 14.43 -9.09 -4.31
C GLN A 23 14.92 -10.26 -5.15
N THR A 24 16.18 -10.66 -4.96
CA THR A 24 16.80 -11.76 -5.72
C THR A 24 17.19 -12.97 -4.85
N GLY A 25 17.25 -12.81 -3.53
CA GLY A 25 17.74 -13.84 -2.59
C GLY A 25 16.65 -14.67 -1.89
N SER A 26 15.38 -14.44 -2.17
CA SER A 26 14.25 -15.17 -1.55
C SER A 26 13.10 -15.32 -2.54
N LEU A 27 12.39 -16.45 -2.45
CA LEU A 27 11.21 -16.77 -3.26
C LEU A 27 9.91 -16.17 -2.69
N ARG A 28 9.95 -15.51 -1.53
CA ARG A 28 8.77 -14.96 -0.88
C ARG A 28 8.83 -13.44 -0.81
N TRP A 29 7.83 -12.76 -1.35
CA TRP A 29 7.72 -11.29 -1.42
C TRP A 29 6.35 -10.87 -0.89
N GLU A 30 6.31 -9.86 -0.01
CA GLU A 30 5.07 -9.30 0.57
C GLU A 30 4.22 -10.32 1.34
N ASP A 31 4.83 -11.33 1.97
CA ASP A 31 4.10 -12.27 2.85
C ASP A 31 3.34 -11.57 3.99
N TYR A 32 3.78 -10.37 4.36
CA TYR A 32 3.27 -9.59 5.47
C TYR A 32 2.75 -8.22 5.03
N THR A 33 2.16 -8.15 3.82
CA THR A 33 1.36 -6.99 3.41
C THR A 33 -0.05 -7.10 3.94
N ASN A 34 -0.63 -5.98 4.37
CA ASN A 34 -2.02 -5.95 4.81
C ASN A 34 -2.62 -4.57 4.57
N ILE A 35 -3.94 -4.55 4.33
CA ILE A 35 -4.75 -3.36 4.40
C ILE A 35 -5.88 -3.61 5.40
N THR A 36 -6.04 -2.72 6.37
CA THR A 36 -7.04 -2.86 7.44
C THR A 36 -7.79 -1.56 7.65
N VAL A 37 -9.05 -1.66 8.05
CA VAL A 37 -9.90 -0.51 8.37
C VAL A 37 -9.72 -0.18 9.85
N ASP A 38 -9.56 1.10 10.17
CA ASP A 38 -9.52 1.58 11.53
C ASP A 38 -10.91 1.43 12.18
N PRO A 39 -11.04 0.64 13.26
CA PRO A 39 -12.34 0.38 13.88
C PRO A 39 -12.87 1.57 14.69
N THR A 40 -12.09 2.65 14.85
CA THR A 40 -12.52 3.84 15.60
C THR A 40 -13.32 4.80 14.73
N ASP A 41 -13.15 4.76 13.41
CA ASP A 41 -13.84 5.62 12.44
C ASP A 41 -14.48 4.87 11.27
N ASP A 42 -14.25 3.55 11.14
CA ASP A 42 -14.71 2.70 10.01
C ASP A 42 -14.31 3.24 8.63
N CYS A 43 -13.29 4.11 8.56
CA CYS A 43 -13.04 4.97 7.42
C CYS A 43 -11.58 5.16 7.03
N THR A 44 -10.68 5.16 7.99
CA THR A 44 -9.24 5.22 7.72
C THR A 44 -8.77 3.81 7.34
N LEU A 45 -8.18 3.67 6.16
CA LEU A 45 -7.49 2.45 5.77
C LEU A 45 -6.01 2.58 6.10
N TRP A 46 -5.48 1.61 6.83
CA TRP A 46 -4.06 1.45 7.12
C TRP A 46 -3.47 0.39 6.19
N PHE A 47 -2.44 0.77 5.44
CA PHE A 47 -1.66 -0.14 4.61
C PHE A 47 -0.27 -0.36 5.21
N VAL A 48 0.15 -1.62 5.24
CA VAL A 48 1.53 -2.04 5.52
C VAL A 48 2.05 -2.88 4.37
N GLY A 49 3.28 -2.60 3.95
CA GLY A 49 3.97 -3.36 2.91
C GLY A 49 5.47 -3.14 2.99
N ASN A 50 6.22 -3.82 2.13
CA ASN A 50 7.66 -3.69 2.08
C ASN A 50 8.19 -3.14 0.76
N TYR A 51 9.42 -2.63 0.77
CA TYR A 51 10.12 -2.17 -0.42
C TYR A 51 11.62 -2.37 -0.24
N LEU A 52 12.36 -2.37 -1.35
CA LEU A 52 13.82 -2.43 -1.32
C LEU A 52 14.42 -1.10 -1.75
N LYS A 53 15.37 -0.60 -0.97
CA LYS A 53 16.22 0.54 -1.33
C LYS A 53 17.38 0.05 -2.19
N SER A 54 18.01 0.97 -2.92
CA SER A 54 19.20 0.64 -3.71
C SER A 54 20.31 0.10 -2.81
N GLY A 55 20.89 -1.05 -3.17
CA GLY A 55 21.95 -1.71 -2.39
C GLY A 55 21.52 -2.33 -1.07
N ALA A 56 20.22 -2.36 -0.75
CA ALA A 56 19.74 -2.96 0.49
C ALA A 56 19.86 -4.49 0.45
N THR A 57 20.35 -5.08 1.54
CA THR A 57 20.42 -6.54 1.72
C THR A 57 19.14 -7.13 2.32
N SER A 58 18.20 -6.29 2.75
CA SER A 58 16.91 -6.67 3.32
C SER A 58 15.83 -5.65 2.97
N SER A 59 14.57 -6.08 2.99
CA SER A 59 13.44 -5.18 2.75
C SER A 59 13.27 -4.17 3.89
N THR A 60 12.64 -3.04 3.57
CA THR A 60 12.20 -2.01 4.51
C THR A 60 10.68 -2.01 4.55
N THR A 61 10.08 -2.02 5.73
CA THR A 61 8.63 -1.89 5.90
C THR A 61 8.21 -0.42 5.86
N ARG A 62 7.08 -0.14 5.23
CA ARG A 62 6.44 1.18 5.27
C ARG A 62 4.96 1.01 5.63
N ILE A 63 4.48 1.94 6.46
CA ILE A 63 3.09 2.00 6.89
C ILE A 63 2.55 3.37 6.47
N GLY A 64 1.36 3.39 5.91
CA GLY A 64 0.66 4.60 5.52
C GLY A 64 -0.83 4.45 5.72
N SER A 65 -1.52 5.57 5.85
CA SER A 65 -2.97 5.61 5.96
C SER A 65 -3.57 6.48 4.88
N PHE A 66 -4.79 6.15 4.46
CA PHE A 66 -5.58 6.99 3.57
C PHE A 66 -7.07 6.84 3.88
N VAL A 67 -7.83 7.89 3.56
CA VAL A 67 -9.28 7.91 3.73
C VAL A 67 -9.93 7.92 2.35
N VAL A 68 -10.96 7.10 2.16
CA VAL A 68 -11.71 7.06 0.91
C VAL A 68 -12.83 8.12 0.88
N PRO A 69 -13.12 8.76 -0.27
CA PRO A 69 -14.22 9.70 -0.37
C PRO A 69 -15.57 9.04 -0.09
N GLY A 70 -16.44 9.75 0.63
CA GLY A 70 -17.73 9.22 1.07
C GLY A 70 -17.72 8.63 2.49
N CYS A 71 -16.54 8.54 3.10
CA CYS A 71 -16.42 8.42 4.55
C CYS A 71 -16.91 9.68 5.25
N LYS A 72 -17.67 9.47 6.33
CA LYS A 72 -18.28 10.53 7.15
C LYS A 72 -17.75 10.46 8.56
#